data_AF-A0A7X7TZZ2-F1
#
_entry.id   AF-A0A7X7TZZ2-F1
#
_cell.length_a   1.000
_cell.length_b   1.000
_cell.length_c   1.000
_cell.angle_alpha   90.00
_cell.angle_beta   90.00
_cell.angle_gamma   90.00
#
_symmetry.space_group_name_H-M   'P 1'
#
loop_
_entity.id
_entity.type
_entity.pdbx_description
1 polymer ?
#
loop_
_entity_poly.entity_id
_entity_poly.type
_entity_poly.pdbx_seq_one_letter_code
_entity_poly.pdbx_strand_id
1 'polypeptide(L)'
;MTIRTVFLVTVCLGMAGCGGAKPAFYWYHPDRTFDEAKAEYAECEVQAEEEAEKITQEEYFERLRSPVILSGNEQAIKHRKKLKKSEDPADLARAEWREIYKQNAFSGCMTSRGYVQLREYQVPEGLKTKEMPLGAIAGRRPE
;
A
#
# COMPACT_ATOMS: atom_id res chain seq x y z
N MET A 1 19.49 -9.80 -50.68
CA MET A 1 19.07 -8.38 -50.60
C MET A 1 17.56 -8.36 -50.80
N THR A 2 16.72 -7.85 -49.92
CA THR A 2 16.96 -6.96 -48.78
C THR A 2 15.70 -6.94 -47.91
N ILE A 3 15.88 -7.19 -46.61
CA ILE A 3 15.32 -6.41 -45.50
C ILE A 3 13.79 -6.28 -45.51
N ARG A 4 13.06 -7.29 -45.02
CA ARG A 4 11.65 -7.06 -44.60
C ARG A 4 11.13 -7.93 -43.46
N THR A 5 11.95 -8.78 -42.83
CA THR A 5 11.44 -9.82 -41.92
C THR A 5 12.15 -9.93 -40.57
N VAL A 6 12.90 -8.91 -40.14
CA VAL A 6 13.71 -8.99 -38.89
C VAL A 6 13.44 -7.84 -37.89
N PHE A 7 12.47 -6.96 -38.14
CA PHE A 7 12.26 -5.76 -37.32
C PHE A 7 10.96 -5.76 -36.50
N LEU A 8 10.56 -6.90 -35.94
CA LEU A 8 9.34 -6.99 -35.13
C LEU A 8 9.49 -7.79 -33.83
N VAL A 9 10.73 -7.99 -33.36
CA VAL A 9 11.01 -8.77 -32.14
C VAL A 9 11.72 -7.96 -31.04
N THR A 10 12.02 -6.68 -31.25
CA THR A 10 12.94 -5.95 -30.35
C THR A 10 12.39 -4.61 -29.83
N VAL A 11 11.12 -4.57 -29.39
CA VAL A 11 10.57 -3.36 -28.74
C VAL A 11 9.82 -3.64 -27.41
N CYS A 12 9.66 -4.90 -26.99
CA CYS A 12 8.95 -5.22 -25.73
C CYS A 12 9.85 -5.43 -24.50
N LEU A 13 11.16 -5.24 -24.59
CA LEU A 13 12.10 -5.49 -23.47
C LEU A 13 12.57 -4.22 -22.73
N GLY A 14 11.96 -3.06 -23.00
CA GLY A 14 12.39 -1.77 -22.45
C GLY A 14 11.57 -1.18 -21.29
N MET A 15 10.52 -1.85 -20.81
CA MET A 15 9.68 -1.33 -19.70
C MET A 15 9.96 -2.00 -18.34
N ALA A 16 11.11 -2.64 -18.16
CA ALA A 16 11.58 -3.08 -16.85
C ALA A 16 12.56 -2.05 -16.30
N GLY A 17 12.05 -0.90 -15.83
CA GLY A 17 12.93 0.15 -15.33
C GLY A 17 12.23 1.47 -15.01
N CYS A 18 10.95 1.48 -14.66
CA CYS A 18 10.48 2.58 -13.83
C CYS A 18 11.11 2.33 -12.46
N GLY A 19 12.20 3.06 -12.17
CA GLY A 19 12.65 3.27 -10.80
C GLY A 19 11.49 3.93 -10.05
N GLY A 20 10.61 3.10 -9.51
CA GLY A 20 9.56 3.53 -8.61
C GLY A 20 10.21 4.33 -7.49
N ALA A 21 9.53 5.38 -7.04
CA ALA A 21 9.94 6.04 -5.82
C ALA A 21 10.11 4.94 -4.75
N LYS A 22 11.29 4.86 -4.15
CA LYS A 22 11.60 3.81 -3.18
C LYS A 22 10.52 3.81 -2.08
N PRO A 23 10.11 2.63 -1.60
CA PRO A 23 9.04 2.55 -0.62
C PRO A 23 9.44 3.29 0.66
N ALA A 24 8.46 3.91 1.31
CA ALA A 24 8.71 4.70 2.52
C ALA A 24 9.29 3.86 3.67
N PHE A 25 8.93 2.57 3.73
CA PHE A 25 9.42 1.61 4.71
C PHE A 25 9.18 0.16 4.23
N TYR A 26 9.81 -0.78 4.94
CA TYR A 26 9.70 -2.22 4.75
C TYR A 26 9.27 -2.90 6.06
N TRP A 27 8.23 -3.73 6.03
CA TRP A 27 7.93 -4.67 7.09
C TRP A 27 8.95 -5.80 7.10
N TYR A 28 9.55 -6.04 8.26
CA TYR A 28 10.58 -7.05 8.45
C TYR A 28 10.34 -7.83 9.73
N HIS A 29 10.53 -9.15 9.66
CA HIS A 29 10.58 -10.03 10.83
C HIS A 29 11.84 -10.89 10.73
N PRO A 30 12.69 -10.95 11.77
CA PRO A 30 13.97 -11.65 11.70
C PRO A 30 13.81 -13.14 11.46
N ASP A 31 12.80 -13.75 12.07
CA ASP A 31 12.60 -15.19 11.99
C ASP A 31 11.78 -15.65 10.79
N ARG A 32 11.18 -14.74 10.01
CA ARG A 32 10.31 -15.10 8.88
C ARG A 32 11.08 -15.12 7.56
N THR A 33 10.76 -16.12 6.76
CA THR A 33 11.12 -16.17 5.35
C THR A 33 10.30 -15.15 4.56
N PHE A 34 10.76 -14.85 3.35
CA PHE A 34 10.07 -13.93 2.46
C PHE A 34 8.68 -14.43 2.04
N ASP A 35 8.48 -15.74 1.94
CA ASP A 35 7.19 -16.30 1.55
C ASP A 35 6.21 -16.37 2.72
N GLU A 36 6.68 -16.65 3.95
CA GLU A 36 5.88 -16.45 5.16
C GLU A 36 5.46 -14.98 5.30
N ALA A 37 6.40 -14.04 5.10
CA ALA A 37 6.09 -12.61 5.19
C ALA A 37 5.02 -12.16 4.19
N LYS A 38 4.98 -12.73 2.98
CA LYS A 38 3.89 -12.47 2.03
C LYS A 38 2.56 -13.05 2.50
N ALA A 39 2.57 -14.27 3.03
CA ALA A 39 1.36 -14.94 3.48
C ALA A 39 0.74 -14.18 4.66
N GLU A 40 1.55 -13.85 5.66
CA GLU A 40 1.10 -13.07 6.83
C GLU A 40 0.69 -11.64 6.43
N TYR A 41 1.37 -11.01 5.48
CA TYR A 41 0.94 -9.75 4.88
C TYR A 41 -0.47 -9.86 4.28
N ALA A 42 -0.72 -10.89 3.45
CA ALA A 42 -2.01 -11.06 2.78
C ALA A 42 -3.14 -11.33 3.79
N GLU A 43 -2.87 -12.12 4.83
CA GLU A 43 -3.81 -12.34 5.94
C GLU A 43 -4.14 -11.03 6.66
N CYS A 44 -3.12 -10.24 7.01
CA CYS A 44 -3.31 -8.95 7.66
C CYS A 44 -4.05 -7.94 6.77
N GLU A 45 -3.85 -7.98 5.45
CA GLU A 45 -4.55 -7.12 4.49
C GLU A 45 -6.04 -7.45 4.43
N VAL A 46 -6.40 -8.73 4.35
CA VAL A 46 -7.80 -9.17 4.37
C VAL A 46 -8.47 -8.77 5.68
N GLN A 47 -7.83 -9.06 6.82
CA GLN A 47 -8.38 -8.70 8.13
C GLN A 47 -8.58 -7.19 8.28
N ALA A 48 -7.62 -6.39 7.81
CA ALA A 48 -7.70 -4.94 7.87
C ALA A 48 -8.82 -4.37 6.99
N GLU A 49 -9.07 -4.97 5.82
CA GLU A 49 -10.18 -4.60 4.94
C GLU A 49 -11.53 -4.85 5.63
N GLU A 50 -11.71 -6.05 6.19
CA GLU A 50 -12.94 -6.45 6.89
C GLU A 50 -13.20 -5.57 8.13
N GLU A 51 -12.17 -5.29 8.92
CA GLU A 51 -12.27 -4.45 10.11
C GLU A 51 -12.61 -2.99 9.75
N ALA A 52 -11.94 -2.43 8.74
CA ALA A 52 -12.21 -1.08 8.26
C ALA A 52 -13.63 -0.93 7.70
N GLU A 53 -14.10 -1.92 6.95
CA GLU A 53 -15.46 -1.94 6.44
C GLU A 53 -16.49 -1.99 7.58
N LYS A 54 -16.31 -2.91 8.54
CA LYS A 54 -17.19 -3.06 9.69
C LYS A 54 -17.32 -1.76 10.50
N ILE A 55 -16.19 -1.10 10.78
CA ILE A 55 -16.17 0.16 11.54
C ILE A 55 -16.88 1.26 10.76
N THR A 56 -16.59 1.40 9.47
CA THR A 56 -17.09 2.54 8.68
C THR A 56 -18.53 2.41 8.17
N GLN A 57 -19.14 1.23 8.32
CA GLN A 57 -20.57 1.02 8.07
C GLN A 57 -21.48 1.54 9.19
N GLU A 58 -20.94 1.94 10.35
CA GLU A 58 -21.74 2.53 11.43
C GLU A 58 -22.30 3.90 11.02
N GLU A 59 -23.57 4.20 11.35
CA GLU A 59 -24.26 5.49 11.03
C GLU A 59 -23.46 6.72 11.51
N TYR A 60 -22.63 6.54 12.54
CA TYR A 60 -21.70 7.56 13.03
C TYR A 60 -20.85 8.18 11.91
N PHE A 61 -20.37 7.37 10.96
CA PHE A 61 -19.48 7.81 9.88
C PHE A 61 -20.17 8.64 8.80
N GLU A 62 -21.49 8.58 8.69
CA GLU A 62 -22.25 9.42 7.74
C GLU A 62 -22.18 10.90 8.09
N ARG A 63 -21.99 11.20 9.38
CA ARG A 63 -21.96 12.57 9.90
C ARG A 63 -20.54 13.09 10.11
N LEU A 64 -19.54 12.24 9.96
CA LEU A 64 -18.15 12.61 10.16
C LEU A 64 -17.65 13.46 9.00
N ARG A 65 -16.91 14.51 9.36
CA ARG A 65 -16.16 15.28 8.38
C ARG A 65 -15.00 14.44 7.84
N SER A 66 -14.69 14.69 6.57
CA SER A 66 -13.54 14.09 5.89
C SER A 66 -12.22 14.36 6.64
N PRO A 67 -11.39 13.33 6.88
CA PRO A 67 -10.05 13.47 7.45
C PRO A 67 -9.18 14.45 6.67
N VAL A 68 -9.30 14.47 5.34
CA VAL A 68 -8.55 15.39 4.49
C VAL A 68 -8.90 16.84 4.81
N ILE A 69 -10.19 17.14 5.05
CA ILE A 69 -10.61 18.48 5.49
C ILE A 69 -10.08 18.79 6.90
N LEU A 70 -10.17 17.83 7.83
CA LEU A 70 -9.72 17.98 9.20
C LEU A 70 -8.20 18.20 9.31
N SER A 71 -7.41 17.62 8.40
CA SER A 71 -5.96 17.76 8.37
C SER A 71 -5.48 19.19 8.09
N GLY A 72 -6.33 20.04 7.52
CA GLY A 72 -5.95 21.40 7.11
C GLY A 72 -4.91 21.46 5.97
N ASN A 73 -4.51 20.33 5.39
CA ASN A 73 -3.53 20.30 4.32
C ASN A 73 -4.14 20.89 3.03
N GLU A 74 -3.78 22.14 2.73
CA GLU A 74 -4.32 22.86 1.57
C GLU A 74 -4.13 22.12 0.24
N GLN A 75 -3.00 21.42 0.06
CA GLN A 75 -2.72 20.69 -1.17
C GLN A 75 -3.65 19.48 -1.31
N ALA A 76 -3.81 18.71 -0.23
CA ALA A 76 -4.74 17.58 -0.19
C ALA A 76 -6.20 18.03 -0.36
N ILE A 77 -6.59 19.14 0.26
CA ILE A 77 -7.93 19.74 0.10
C ILE A 77 -8.17 20.20 -1.35
N LYS A 78 -7.18 20.84 -1.98
CA LYS A 78 -7.26 21.25 -3.40
C LYS A 78 -7.35 20.03 -4.32
N HIS A 79 -6.60 18.97 -4.04
CA HIS A 79 -6.65 17.71 -4.78
C HIS A 79 -8.03 17.03 -4.65
N ARG A 80 -8.57 16.95 -3.43
CA ARG A 80 -9.92 16.44 -3.14
C ARG A 80 -11.00 17.19 -3.93
N LYS A 81 -10.93 18.52 -3.96
CA LYS A 81 -11.88 19.37 -4.71
C LYS A 81 -11.79 19.17 -6.22
N LYS A 82 -10.62 18.84 -6.76
CA LYS A 82 -10.43 18.55 -8.20
C LYS A 82 -10.97 17.17 -8.59
N LEU A 83 -10.86 16.18 -7.70
CA LEU A 83 -11.30 14.82 -7.94
C LEU A 83 -12.82 14.68 -8.08
N LYS A 84 -13.62 15.48 -7.34
CA LYS A 84 -15.05 15.18 -7.20
C LYS A 84 -15.94 16.40 -7.42
N LYS A 85 -16.47 16.49 -8.64
CA LYS A 85 -17.69 17.27 -8.95
C LYS A 85 -18.97 16.40 -8.88
N SER A 86 -18.87 15.08 -8.67
CA SER A 86 -19.97 14.13 -8.90
C SER A 86 -20.24 13.10 -7.79
N GLU A 87 -19.53 13.14 -6.66
CA GLU A 87 -19.79 12.20 -5.54
C GLU A 87 -20.34 12.92 -4.31
N ASP A 88 -21.15 12.21 -3.53
CA ASP A 88 -21.64 12.66 -2.23
C ASP A 88 -20.45 12.93 -1.28
N PRO A 89 -20.34 14.14 -0.69
CA PRO A 89 -19.33 14.44 0.31
C PRO A 89 -19.27 13.46 1.49
N ALA A 90 -20.39 12.86 1.88
CA ALA A 90 -20.46 11.88 2.98
C ALA A 90 -19.81 10.55 2.58
N ASP A 91 -20.10 10.02 1.40
CA ASP A 91 -19.49 8.79 0.89
C ASP A 91 -17.98 8.96 0.71
N LEU A 92 -17.54 10.11 0.22
CA LEU A 92 -16.12 10.43 0.12
C LEU A 92 -15.46 10.48 1.51
N ALA A 93 -16.10 11.09 2.51
CA ALA A 93 -15.57 11.13 3.87
C ALA A 93 -15.50 9.72 4.48
N ARG A 94 -16.52 8.88 4.27
CA ARG A 94 -16.54 7.48 4.72
C ARG A 94 -15.39 6.68 4.09
N ALA A 95 -15.17 6.82 2.79
CA ALA A 95 -14.05 6.16 2.09
C ALA A 95 -12.68 6.61 2.63
N GLU A 96 -12.49 7.90 2.86
CA GLU A 96 -11.25 8.41 3.46
C GLU A 96 -11.01 7.88 4.88
N TRP A 97 -12.06 7.79 5.71
CA TRP A 97 -11.96 7.15 7.03
C TRP A 97 -11.64 5.67 6.93
N ARG A 98 -12.27 4.94 6.00
CA ARG A 98 -12.04 3.51 5.77
C ARG A 98 -10.57 3.23 5.48
N GLU A 99 -9.96 4.01 4.61
CA GLU A 99 -8.53 3.86 4.30
C GLU A 99 -7.63 4.08 5.52
N ILE A 100 -7.96 5.05 6.39
CA ILE A 100 -7.21 5.27 7.64
C ILE A 100 -7.36 4.07 8.57
N TYR A 101 -8.57 3.57 8.78
CA TYR A 101 -8.79 2.41 9.64
C TYR A 101 -8.11 1.16 9.09
N LYS A 102 -8.16 0.94 7.78
CA LYS A 102 -7.46 -0.16 7.13
C LYS A 102 -5.96 -0.09 7.39
N GLN A 103 -5.33 1.08 7.19
CA GLN A 103 -3.90 1.26 7.45
C GLN A 103 -3.54 1.00 8.93
N ASN A 104 -4.39 1.44 9.85
CA ASN A 104 -4.19 1.25 11.28
C ASN A 104 -4.34 -0.22 11.69
N ALA A 105 -5.43 -0.89 11.27
CA ALA A 105 -5.69 -2.29 11.53
C ALA A 105 -4.58 -3.18 10.94
N PHE A 106 -4.17 -2.89 9.70
CA PHE A 106 -3.07 -3.58 9.05
C PHE A 106 -1.75 -3.43 9.82
N SER A 107 -1.39 -2.19 10.19
CA SER A 107 -0.16 -1.92 10.94
C SER A 107 -0.18 -2.60 12.31
N GLY A 108 -1.34 -2.61 12.97
CA GLY A 108 -1.56 -3.34 14.23
C GLY A 108 -1.36 -4.84 14.06
N CYS A 109 -1.96 -5.44 13.02
CA CYS A 109 -1.80 -6.85 12.70
C CYS A 109 -0.32 -7.22 12.47
N MET A 110 0.38 -6.51 11.58
CA MET A 110 1.80 -6.75 11.32
C MET A 110 2.65 -6.61 12.58
N THR A 111 2.44 -5.56 13.37
CA THR A 111 3.20 -5.32 14.61
C THR A 111 2.94 -6.41 15.66
N SER A 112 1.68 -6.84 15.82
CA SER A 112 1.32 -7.93 16.75
C SER A 112 1.94 -9.28 16.38
N ARG A 113 2.21 -9.48 15.08
CA ARG A 113 2.95 -10.64 14.56
C ARG A 113 4.47 -10.49 14.69
N GLY A 114 4.97 -9.41 15.30
CA GLY A 114 6.38 -9.17 15.56
C GLY A 114 7.14 -8.47 14.43
N TYR A 115 6.45 -7.98 13.39
CA TYR A 115 7.11 -7.21 12.34
C TYR A 115 7.48 -5.81 12.82
N VAL A 116 8.63 -5.33 12.33
CA VAL A 116 9.09 -3.95 12.52
C VAL A 116 9.16 -3.24 11.18
N GLN A 117 8.98 -1.92 11.20
CA GLN A 117 9.19 -1.08 10.03
C GLN A 117 10.66 -0.67 9.93
N LEU A 118 11.30 -1.03 8.83
CA LEU A 118 12.65 -0.63 8.48
C LEU A 118 12.63 0.44 7.40
N ARG A 119 13.49 1.44 7.53
CA ARG A 119 13.84 2.32 6.41
C ARG A 119 14.78 1.59 5.47
N GLU A 120 14.87 2.05 4.23
CA GLU A 120 15.70 1.43 3.19
C GLU A 120 17.13 1.12 3.67
N TYR A 121 17.82 2.09 4.29
CA TYR A 121 19.19 1.92 4.76
C TYR A 121 19.35 0.91 5.91
N GLN A 122 18.24 0.46 6.51
CA GLN A 122 18.24 -0.55 7.58
C GLN A 122 17.96 -1.95 7.05
N VAL A 123 17.57 -2.10 5.77
CA VAL A 123 17.29 -3.40 5.16
C VAL A 123 18.63 -4.05 4.76
N PRO A 124 19.00 -5.21 5.34
CA PRO A 124 20.21 -5.92 4.95
C PRO A 124 20.18 -6.32 3.46
N GLU A 125 21.31 -6.16 2.77
CA GLU A 125 21.44 -6.45 1.32
C GLU A 125 21.10 -7.89 0.93
N GLY A 126 21.21 -8.83 1.87
CA GLY A 126 20.89 -10.25 1.66
C GLY A 126 19.39 -10.57 1.67
N LEU A 127 18.51 -9.62 2.03
CA LEU A 127 17.07 -9.86 2.07
C LEU A 127 16.42 -9.71 0.70
N LYS A 128 15.37 -10.49 0.45
CA LYS A 128 14.47 -10.26 -0.67
C LYS A 128 13.44 -9.22 -0.26
N THR A 129 13.19 -8.27 -1.15
CA THR A 129 12.22 -7.19 -0.92
C THR A 129 11.13 -7.18 -1.98
N LYS A 130 9.94 -6.67 -1.63
CA LYS A 130 8.87 -6.39 -2.59
C LYS A 130 7.99 -5.24 -2.12
N GLU A 131 7.69 -4.32 -3.02
CA GLU A 131 6.70 -3.27 -2.78
C GLU A 131 5.29 -3.87 -2.72
N MET A 132 4.53 -3.47 -1.71
CA MET A 132 3.14 -3.88 -1.49
C MET A 132 2.31 -2.64 -1.12
N PRO A 133 0.96 -2.69 -1.26
CA PRO A 133 0.09 -1.52 -1.09
C PRO A 133 0.19 -0.80 0.26
N LEU A 134 0.46 -1.52 1.35
CA LEU A 134 0.48 -1.04 2.74
C LEU A 134 1.90 -1.07 3.34
N GLY A 135 2.89 -0.79 2.48
CA GLY A 135 4.31 -0.83 2.81
C GLY A 135 5.02 -2.01 2.16
N ALA A 136 6.30 -1.87 1.87
CA ALA A 136 7.06 -2.98 1.29
C ALA A 136 7.28 -4.08 2.33
N ILE A 137 7.64 -5.29 1.89
CA ILE A 137 8.07 -6.40 2.75
C ILE A 137 9.53 -6.72 2.49
N ALA A 138 10.24 -7.17 3.52
CA ALA A 138 11.59 -7.70 3.46
C ALA A 138 11.67 -9.03 4.22
N GLY A 139 12.33 -10.03 3.65
CA GLY A 139 12.44 -11.34 4.28
C GLY A 139 13.58 -12.20 3.73
N ARG A 140 13.96 -13.22 4.50
CA ARG A 140 15.04 -14.15 4.13
C ARG A 140 14.62 -15.01 2.94
N ARG A 141 15.59 -15.43 2.11
CA ARG A 141 15.32 -16.47 1.12
C ARG A 141 15.14 -17.81 1.85
N PRO A 142 14.23 -18.69 1.40
CA PRO A 142 14.26 -20.08 1.85
C PRO A 142 15.63 -20.67 1.46
N GLU A 143 16.25 -21.38 2.41
CA GLU A 143 17.51 -22.13 2.19
C GLU A 143 17.27 -23.34 1.28
#